data_AF-A0A7S0AZF7-F1
#
_entry.id   AF-A0A7S0AZF7-F1
#
_cell.length_a   1.000
_cell.length_b   1.000
_cell.length_c   1.000
_cell.angle_alpha   90.00
_cell.angle_beta   90.00
_cell.angle_gamma   90.00
#
_symmetry.space_group_name_H-M   'P 1'
#
loop_
_entity.id
_entity.type
_entity.pdbx_description
1 polymer ?
#
loop_
_entity_poly.entity_id
_entity_poly.type
_entity_poly.pdbx_seq_one_letter_code
_entity_poly.pdbx_strand_id
1 'polypeptide(L)'
;ETIGAIEGISGQAGDRLVMLMNPQWRNVDDALDAASKKGGILGGFASFLGGKGASLQKLEELGFKDTLSIEGYVCRGGNIRFVRRFDSDYVVFAENDAGTAYIKVGTSKMRPTYQDIDQMLEDNGIALKYARDVGLADKLE
;
A
#
# COMPACT_ATOMS: atom_id res chain seq x y z
N GLU A 1 1.52 -17.81 -15.18
CA GLU A 1 1.24 -19.11 -14.54
C GLU A 1 0.21 -19.02 -13.41
N THR A 2 0.41 -18.16 -12.40
CA THR A 2 -0.48 -18.05 -11.23
C THR A 2 -1.94 -17.65 -11.52
N ILE A 3 -2.18 -16.74 -12.47
CA ILE A 3 -3.55 -16.24 -12.75
C ILE A 3 -4.47 -17.31 -13.36
N GLY A 4 -3.96 -18.16 -14.25
CA GLY A 4 -4.80 -19.22 -14.85
C GLY A 4 -5.30 -20.23 -13.82
N ALA A 5 -4.50 -20.50 -12.79
CA ALA A 5 -4.94 -21.33 -11.66
C ALA A 5 -6.03 -20.63 -10.83
N ILE A 6 -5.91 -19.32 -10.61
CA ILE A 6 -6.93 -18.51 -9.92
C ILE A 6 -8.25 -18.50 -10.70
N GLU A 7 -8.20 -18.28 -12.02
CA GLU A 7 -9.38 -18.31 -12.90
C GLU A 7 -10.06 -19.69 -12.84
N GLY A 8 -9.29 -20.77 -12.97
CA GLY A 8 -9.82 -22.13 -12.93
C GLY A 8 -10.47 -22.50 -11.58
N ILE A 9 -9.81 -22.15 -10.46
CA ILE A 9 -10.36 -22.40 -9.12
C ILE A 9 -11.61 -21.56 -8.87
N SER A 10 -11.60 -20.29 -9.29
CA SER A 10 -12.74 -19.37 -9.13
C SER A 10 -13.94 -19.83 -9.95
N GLY A 11 -13.74 -20.26 -11.19
CA GLY A 11 -14.81 -20.79 -12.05
C GLY A 11 -15.44 -22.08 -11.54
N GLN A 12 -14.68 -22.91 -10.80
CA GLN A 12 -15.17 -24.14 -10.19
C GLN A 12 -15.77 -23.94 -8.78
N ALA A 13 -15.69 -22.73 -8.22
CA ALA A 13 -16.07 -22.48 -6.83
C ALA A 13 -17.57 -22.61 -6.57
N GLY A 14 -18.43 -22.28 -7.56
CA GLY A 14 -19.87 -22.18 -7.36
C GLY A 14 -20.19 -21.13 -6.29
N ASP A 15 -20.99 -21.50 -5.29
CA ASP A 15 -21.39 -20.61 -4.18
C ASP A 15 -20.30 -20.46 -3.08
N ARG A 16 -19.16 -21.14 -3.21
CA ARG A 16 -18.10 -21.12 -2.19
C ARG A 16 -17.30 -19.82 -2.25
N LEU A 17 -17.07 -19.22 -1.09
CA LEU A 17 -16.18 -18.06 -0.95
C LEU A 17 -14.73 -18.45 -1.33
N VAL A 18 -14.15 -17.71 -2.27
CA VAL A 18 -12.73 -17.81 -2.64
C VAL A 18 -12.00 -16.59 -2.08
N MET A 19 -11.01 -16.83 -1.21
CA MET A 19 -10.16 -15.79 -0.65
C MET A 19 -8.72 -16.01 -1.11
N LEU A 20 -8.13 -14.97 -1.69
CA LEU A 20 -6.72 -14.96 -2.07
C LEU A 20 -5.91 -14.23 -1.00
N MET A 21 -4.90 -14.88 -0.46
CA MET A 21 -3.97 -14.29 0.49
C MET A 21 -2.55 -14.41 -0.08
N ASN A 22 -1.87 -13.29 -0.24
CA ASN A 22 -0.45 -13.29 -0.59
C ASN A 22 0.32 -12.42 0.42
N PRO A 23 0.97 -13.02 1.42
CA PRO A 23 1.70 -12.28 2.46
C PRO A 23 2.98 -11.60 1.93
N GLN A 24 3.44 -11.96 0.73
CA GLN A 24 4.60 -11.35 0.09
C GLN A 24 4.22 -10.24 -0.89
N TRP A 25 2.92 -10.03 -1.13
CA TRP A 25 2.46 -9.04 -2.08
C TRP A 25 2.65 -7.63 -1.52
N ARG A 26 3.72 -6.95 -1.98
CA ARG A 26 3.91 -5.53 -1.72
C ARG A 26 3.21 -4.70 -2.79
N ASN A 27 2.48 -3.66 -2.39
CA ASN A 27 2.16 -2.54 -3.29
C ASN A 27 3.43 -1.70 -3.36
N VAL A 28 4.37 -2.11 -4.21
CA VAL A 28 5.54 -1.29 -4.52
C VAL A 28 5.08 -0.31 -5.59
N ASP A 29 4.90 0.96 -5.23
CA ASP A 29 4.82 2.04 -6.21
C ASP A 29 6.22 2.18 -6.83
N ASP A 30 6.57 1.28 -7.75
CA ASP A 30 7.71 1.51 -8.61
C ASP A 30 7.37 2.71 -9.49
N ALA A 31 8.31 3.65 -9.63
CA ALA A 31 8.19 4.89 -10.40
C ALA A 31 7.69 4.69 -11.87
N LEU A 32 7.64 3.45 -12.34
CA LEU A 32 7.04 3.01 -13.60
C LEU A 32 5.50 3.04 -13.62
N ASP A 33 4.81 2.91 -12.49
CA ASP A 33 3.34 2.87 -12.44
C ASP A 33 2.71 4.28 -12.60
N ALA A 34 3.48 5.34 -12.30
CA ALA A 34 3.14 6.71 -12.68
C ALA A 34 3.37 6.98 -14.18
N ALA A 35 4.34 6.28 -14.79
CA ALA A 35 4.64 6.40 -16.23
C ALA A 35 3.65 5.62 -17.10
N SER A 36 3.10 4.50 -16.61
CA SER A 36 2.12 3.67 -17.34
C SER A 36 0.78 4.39 -17.56
N LYS A 37 0.45 5.40 -16.74
CA LYS A 37 -0.75 6.23 -16.89
C LYS A 37 -0.63 7.32 -17.98
N LYS A 38 0.57 7.55 -18.54
CA LYS A 38 0.77 8.42 -19.70
C LYS A 38 0.90 7.56 -20.96
N GLY A 39 -0.20 7.43 -21.69
CA GLY A 39 -0.28 6.65 -22.92
C GLY A 39 0.78 7.03 -23.96
N GLY A 40 1.33 6.01 -24.62
CA GLY A 40 2.33 6.12 -25.67
C GLY A 40 3.16 4.84 -25.76
N ILE A 41 3.78 4.58 -26.91
CA ILE A 41 4.41 3.31 -27.37
C ILE A 41 5.44 2.68 -26.38
N LEU A 42 5.82 3.36 -25.29
CA LEU A 42 6.59 2.80 -24.18
C LEU A 42 5.76 1.98 -23.16
N GLY A 43 4.43 2.14 -23.11
CA GLY A 43 3.54 1.38 -22.21
C GLY A 43 3.43 -0.12 -22.53
N GLY A 44 3.80 -0.52 -23.75
CA GLY A 44 3.86 -1.94 -24.15
C GLY A 44 5.04 -2.69 -23.55
N PHE A 45 6.14 -2.01 -23.22
CA PHE A 45 7.35 -2.65 -22.69
C PHE A 45 7.33 -2.84 -21.17
N ALA A 46 6.63 -1.98 -20.43
CA ALA A 46 6.42 -2.14 -18.98
C ALA A 46 5.53 -3.35 -18.65
N SER A 47 4.65 -3.74 -19.57
CA SER A 47 3.76 -4.91 -19.42
C SER A 47 4.47 -6.25 -19.64
N PHE A 48 5.65 -6.25 -20.28
CA PHE A 48 6.39 -7.47 -20.64
C PHE A 48 7.35 -7.96 -19.54
N LEU A 49 7.68 -7.13 -18.54
CA LEU A 49 8.64 -7.44 -17.47
C LEU A 49 8.01 -7.75 -16.10
N GLY A 50 6.76 -8.22 -16.07
CA GLY A 50 6.17 -8.74 -14.81
C GLY A 50 5.53 -7.68 -13.92
N GLY A 51 4.84 -6.69 -14.52
CA GLY A 51 4.08 -5.69 -13.78
C GLY A 51 2.86 -6.28 -13.08
N LYS A 52 2.78 -6.06 -11.75
CA LYS A 52 1.64 -6.35 -10.87
C LYS A 52 0.28 -5.91 -11.44
N GLY A 53 0.25 -4.82 -12.22
CA GLY A 53 -0.97 -4.21 -12.75
C GLY A 53 -1.85 -5.14 -13.59
N ALA A 54 -1.26 -5.96 -14.46
CA ALA A 54 -2.03 -6.90 -15.29
C ALA A 54 -2.72 -8.00 -14.44
N SER A 55 -2.09 -8.38 -13.32
CA SER A 55 -2.68 -9.34 -12.38
C SER A 55 -3.81 -8.70 -11.58
N LEU A 56 -3.65 -7.46 -11.13
CA LEU A 56 -4.70 -6.72 -10.41
C LEU A 56 -5.94 -6.50 -11.28
N GLN A 57 -5.74 -6.09 -12.53
CA GLN A 57 -6.84 -5.87 -13.48
C GLN A 57 -7.65 -7.15 -13.69
N LYS A 58 -6.99 -8.29 -13.86
CA LYS A 58 -7.67 -9.59 -13.99
C LYS A 58 -8.41 -10.01 -12.73
N LEU A 59 -7.85 -9.76 -11.55
CA LEU A 59 -8.53 -10.03 -10.28
C LEU A 59 -9.81 -9.17 -10.15
N GLU A 60 -9.74 -7.91 -10.55
CA GLU A 60 -10.90 -7.01 -10.61
C GLU A 60 -11.95 -7.50 -11.62
N GLU A 61 -11.54 -7.93 -12.82
CA GLU A 61 -12.43 -8.53 -13.83
C GLU A 61 -13.12 -9.81 -13.33
N LEU A 62 -12.43 -10.61 -12.51
CA LEU A 62 -12.98 -11.78 -11.82
C LEU A 62 -13.87 -11.42 -10.62
N GLY A 63 -14.03 -10.13 -10.31
CA GLY A 63 -14.88 -9.64 -9.23
C GLY A 63 -14.26 -9.76 -7.83
N PHE A 64 -12.95 -10.03 -7.72
CA PHE A 64 -12.27 -9.98 -6.43
C PHE A 64 -12.29 -8.55 -5.90
N LYS A 65 -12.56 -8.44 -4.60
CA LYS A 65 -12.50 -7.17 -3.87
C LYS A 65 -11.43 -7.27 -2.80
N ASP A 66 -10.64 -6.21 -2.68
CA ASP A 66 -9.69 -6.08 -1.58
C ASP A 66 -10.45 -6.03 -0.24
N THR A 67 -10.20 -7.02 0.61
CA THR A 67 -10.85 -7.14 1.92
C THR A 67 -10.00 -6.56 3.05
N LEU A 68 -8.68 -6.69 2.94
CA LEU A 68 -7.70 -6.10 3.84
C LEU A 68 -6.42 -5.81 3.05
N SER A 69 -5.92 -4.58 3.13
CA SER A 69 -4.59 -4.22 2.65
C SER A 69 -3.75 -3.69 3.80
N ILE A 70 -2.50 -4.16 3.91
CA ILE A 70 -1.49 -3.65 4.84
C ILE A 70 -0.29 -3.23 3.99
N GLU A 71 0.09 -1.96 4.12
CA GLU A 71 1.17 -1.39 3.33
C GLU A 71 2.19 -0.68 4.21
N GLY A 72 3.38 -0.50 3.65
CA GLY A 72 4.56 0.01 4.35
C GLY A 72 5.31 1.02 3.54
N TYR A 73 5.67 2.14 4.14
CA TYR A 73 6.36 3.23 3.48
C TYR A 73 7.35 3.92 4.44
N VAL A 74 8.35 4.64 3.91
CA VAL A 74 9.25 5.48 4.72
C VAL A 74 8.97 6.94 4.41
N CYS A 75 8.50 7.70 5.40
CA CYS A 75 8.23 9.13 5.27
C CYS A 75 8.91 9.86 6.44
N ARG A 76 9.52 11.03 6.18
CA ARG A 76 10.29 11.79 7.18
C ARG A 76 11.40 11.00 7.89
N GLY A 77 11.89 9.92 7.25
CA GLY A 77 12.87 8.99 7.80
C GLY A 77 12.30 7.97 8.82
N GLY A 78 10.99 8.01 9.10
CA GLY A 78 10.30 7.05 9.95
C GLY A 78 9.58 5.98 9.14
N ASN A 79 9.37 4.80 9.75
CA ASN A 79 8.57 3.74 9.16
C ASN A 79 7.08 4.04 9.35
N ILE A 80 6.33 4.02 8.25
CA ILE A 80 4.90 4.23 8.20
C ILE A 80 4.23 2.92 7.80
N ARG A 81 3.13 2.59 8.48
CA ARG A 81 2.22 1.52 8.08
C ARG A 81 0.84 2.10 7.87
N PHE A 82 0.15 1.65 6.84
CA PHE A 82 -1.27 1.97 6.71
C PHE A 82 -2.07 0.75 6.32
N VAL A 83 -3.28 0.69 6.86
CA VAL A 83 -4.16 -0.48 6.76
C VAL A 83 -5.53 -0.03 6.32
N ARG A 84 -6.15 -0.78 5.41
CA ARG A 84 -7.57 -0.62 5.05
C ARG A 84 -8.28 -1.94 5.19
N ARG A 85 -9.41 -1.94 5.91
CA ARG A 85 -10.39 -3.04 5.93
C ARG A 85 -11.48 -2.76 4.90
N PHE A 86 -12.23 -3.79 4.52
CA PHE A 86 -13.35 -3.68 3.57
C PHE A 86 -14.45 -2.69 4.02
N ASP A 87 -14.57 -2.47 5.33
CA ASP A 87 -15.56 -1.63 6.00
C ASP A 87 -14.96 -0.36 6.61
N SER A 88 -13.72 0.01 6.25
CA SER A 88 -13.06 1.18 6.83
C SER A 88 -12.33 2.04 5.81
N ASP A 89 -12.13 3.30 6.19
CA ASP A 89 -11.08 4.14 5.61
C ASP A 89 -9.70 3.52 5.87
N TYR A 90 -8.71 3.94 5.09
CA TYR A 90 -7.31 3.71 5.43
C TYR A 90 -7.00 4.37 6.78
N VAL A 91 -6.25 3.67 7.62
CA VAL A 91 -5.71 4.18 8.88
C VAL A 91 -4.20 4.18 8.78
N VAL A 92 -3.57 5.32 9.08
CA VAL A 92 -2.13 5.53 8.94
C VAL A 92 -1.48 5.56 10.32
N PHE A 93 -0.35 4.87 10.45
CA PHE A 93 0.41 4.74 11.68
C PHE A 93 1.89 5.05 11.45
N ALA A 94 2.50 5.78 12.36
CA ALA A 94 3.95 5.98 12.42
C ALA A 94 4.57 5.07 13.47
N GLU A 95 5.66 4.39 13.14
CA GLU A 95 6.46 3.63 14.10
C GLU A 95 7.18 4.60 15.05
N ASN A 96 7.11 4.33 16.35
CA ASN A 96 7.84 5.10 17.35
C ASN A 96 9.36 4.92 17.20
N ASP A 97 10.14 5.81 17.82
CA ASP A 97 11.59 5.81 17.62
C ASP A 97 12.27 4.58 18.23
N ALA A 98 11.62 3.92 19.21
CA ALA A 98 12.07 2.65 19.80
C ALA A 98 11.77 1.41 18.93
N GLY A 99 10.94 1.52 17.89
CA GLY A 99 10.53 0.39 17.05
C GLY A 99 9.62 -0.62 17.76
N THR A 100 8.98 -0.22 18.85
CA THR A 100 8.16 -1.09 19.71
C THR A 100 6.67 -0.84 19.57
N ALA A 101 6.28 0.33 19.04
CA ALA A 101 4.88 0.73 18.94
C ALA A 101 4.61 1.49 17.64
N TYR A 102 3.33 1.53 17.29
CA TYR A 102 2.80 2.27 16.15
C TYR A 102 1.71 3.23 16.64
N ILE A 103 1.85 4.51 16.30
CA ILE A 103 0.96 5.59 16.73
C ILE A 103 0.11 5.99 15.55
N LYS A 104 -1.21 6.04 15.74
CA LYS A 104 -2.13 6.47 14.69
C LYS A 104 -1.94 7.96 14.42
N VAL A 105 -1.70 8.31 13.15
CA VAL A 105 -1.46 9.70 12.71
C VAL A 105 -2.56 10.23 11.79
N GLY A 106 -3.40 9.36 11.23
CA GLY A 106 -4.48 9.84 10.39
C GLY A 106 -5.35 8.76 9.77
N THR A 107 -6.29 9.21 8.94
CA THR A 107 -7.18 8.35 8.16
C THR A 107 -7.41 8.94 6.76
N SER A 108 -7.67 8.08 5.77
CA SER A 108 -8.02 8.52 4.41
C SER A 108 -9.03 7.59 3.75
N LYS A 109 -10.02 8.16 3.04
CA LYS A 109 -11.00 7.37 2.26
C LYS A 109 -10.36 6.67 1.06
N MET A 110 -9.30 7.25 0.52
CA MET A 110 -8.53 6.74 -0.61
C MET A 110 -7.15 6.26 -0.13
N ARG A 111 -6.45 5.47 -0.95
CA ARG A 111 -5.07 5.06 -0.63
C ARG A 111 -4.23 6.34 -0.45
N PRO A 112 -3.63 6.59 0.72
CA PRO A 112 -2.91 7.83 0.97
C PRO A 112 -1.63 7.86 0.14
N THR A 113 -1.34 9.03 -0.43
CA THR A 113 -0.09 9.31 -1.15
C THR A 113 1.04 9.66 -0.17
N TYR A 114 2.26 9.80 -0.68
CA TYR A 114 3.37 10.34 0.11
C TYR A 114 3.00 11.67 0.75
N GLN A 115 2.40 12.58 -0.03
CA GLN A 115 2.06 13.93 0.41
C GLN A 115 0.97 13.91 1.49
N ASP A 116 -0.03 13.04 1.35
CA ASP A 116 -1.07 12.87 2.38
C ASP A 116 -0.46 12.39 3.71
N ILE A 117 0.48 11.43 3.64
CA ILE A 117 1.18 10.91 4.82
C ILE A 117 2.06 12.00 5.44
N ASP A 118 2.82 12.74 4.65
CA ASP A 118 3.70 13.80 5.14
C ASP A 118 2.91 14.88 5.89
N GLN A 119 1.75 15.28 5.34
CA GLN A 119 0.84 16.23 6.00
C GLN A 119 0.26 15.65 7.30
N MET A 120 -0.18 14.39 7.32
CA MET A 120 -0.66 13.75 8.55
C MET A 120 0.41 13.72 9.64
N LEU A 121 1.68 13.50 9.28
CA LEU A 121 2.79 13.57 10.24
C LEU A 121 2.98 14.99 10.78
N GLU A 122 2.93 16.00 9.90
CA GLU A 122 3.03 17.40 10.30
C GLU A 122 1.90 17.84 11.22
N ASP A 123 0.67 17.46 10.91
CA ASP A 123 -0.52 17.77 11.71
C ASP A 123 -0.46 17.17 13.12
N ASN A 124 0.31 16.09 13.29
CA ASN A 124 0.58 15.46 14.59
C ASN A 124 1.89 15.93 15.24
N GLY A 125 2.54 16.97 14.69
CA GLY A 125 3.79 17.52 15.23
C GLY A 125 5.01 16.61 15.05
N ILE A 126 4.94 15.62 14.16
CA ILE A 126 6.01 14.64 13.97
C ILE A 126 7.05 15.25 13.01
N ALA A 127 8.19 15.62 13.60
CA ALA A 127 9.33 16.18 12.90
C ALA A 127 10.06 15.13 12.02
N LEU A 128 11.14 15.54 11.36
CA LEU A 128 12.03 14.62 10.66
C LEU A 128 12.80 13.74 11.67
N LYS A 129 13.01 12.45 11.34
CA LYS A 129 13.69 11.50 12.23
C LYS A 129 15.07 11.98 12.68
N TYR A 130 15.85 12.57 11.77
CA TYR A 130 17.17 13.09 12.13
C TYR A 130 17.08 14.17 13.22
N ALA A 131 16.07 15.05 13.17
CA ALA A 131 15.90 16.11 14.16
C ALA A 131 15.57 15.53 15.53
N ARG A 132 14.75 14.48 15.58
CA ARG A 132 14.47 13.73 16.82
C ARG A 132 15.70 12.98 17.33
N ASP A 133 16.51 12.42 16.44
CA ASP A 133 17.72 11.66 16.80
C ASP A 133 18.82 12.52 17.40
N VAL A 134 18.96 13.78 16.97
CA VAL A 134 19.94 14.72 17.52
C VAL A 134 19.39 15.62 18.63
N GLY A 135 18.14 15.40 19.07
CA GLY A 135 17.51 16.17 20.15
C GLY A 135 17.04 17.59 19.77
N LEU A 136 16.84 17.85 18.47
CA LEU A 136 16.26 19.10 17.95
C LEU A 136 14.73 19.09 17.91
N ALA A 137 14.10 17.93 18.12
CA ALA A 137 12.67 17.74 18.22
C ALA A 137 12.35 16.60 19.20
N ASP A 138 11.13 16.59 19.73
CA ASP A 138 10.67 15.57 20.66
C ASP A 138 10.71 14.17 20.03
N LYS A 139 11.10 13.18 20.83
CA LYS A 139 11.08 11.77 20.42
C LYS A 139 9.63 11.32 20.23
N LEU A 140 9.45 10.43 19.25
CA LEU A 140 8.17 9.75 19.08
C LEU A 140 8.14 8.54 20.02
N GLU A 141 7.33 8.61 21.08
CA GLU A 141 7.16 7.56 22.11
C GLU A 141 6.05 6.56 21.78
#